data_AF-A0A1Q3UZJ3-F1
#
_entry.id   AF-A0A1Q3UZJ3-F1
#
_cell.length_a   1.000
_cell.length_b   1.000
_cell.length_c   1.000
_cell.angle_alpha   90.00
_cell.angle_beta   90.00
_cell.angle_gamma   90.00
#
_symmetry.space_group_name_H-M   'P 1'
#
loop_
_entity.id
_entity.type
_entity.pdbx_description
1 polymer ?
#
loop_
_entity_poly.entity_id
_entity_poly.type
_entity_poly.pdbx_seq_one_letter_code
_entity_poly.pdbx_strand_id
1 'polypeptide(L)'
;MSETDPAPAASGAPSAEQGESLRRENEALKESMVEIKARMTERLVFSELKAEAIKAGIIDVDGLRLLDLSRVSLDEELRVQGAAHLVEDLRARKPWLFSASSSSTRAAAPPARDATPTRATEMSDAEYRVARAKLLRQQGF
;
A
#
# COMPACT_ATOMS: atom_id res chain seq x y z
N MET A 1 5.80 -44.72 60.63
CA MET A 1 6.28 -44.42 59.26
C MET A 1 5.79 -43.02 58.95
N SER A 2 6.67 -42.03 59.12
CA SER A 2 6.36 -40.61 58.92
C SER A 2 7.18 -40.15 57.72
N GLU A 3 6.61 -40.25 56.52
CA GLU A 3 7.17 -39.61 55.33
C GLU A 3 6.94 -38.11 55.45
N THR A 4 8.03 -37.38 55.60
CA THR A 4 8.06 -35.93 55.61
C THR A 4 8.31 -35.51 54.17
N ASP A 5 7.29 -35.01 53.48
CA ASP A 5 7.46 -34.34 52.19
C ASP A 5 8.28 -33.05 52.38
N PRO A 6 9.44 -32.89 51.73
CA PRO A 6 10.13 -31.61 51.73
C PRO A 6 9.41 -30.64 50.80
N ALA A 7 8.95 -29.52 51.35
CA ALA A 7 8.44 -28.38 50.60
C ALA A 7 9.43 -27.95 49.50
N PRO A 8 8.96 -27.56 48.30
CA PRO A 8 9.84 -27.08 47.25
C PRO A 8 10.49 -25.77 47.70
N ALA A 9 11.82 -25.78 47.79
CA ALA A 9 12.64 -24.61 48.08
C ALA A 9 12.46 -23.55 46.98
N ALA A 10 11.48 -22.67 47.16
CA ALA A 10 11.42 -21.40 46.47
C ALA A 10 12.35 -20.42 47.21
N SER A 11 13.59 -20.24 46.75
CA SER A 11 14.37 -19.01 46.98
C SER A 11 15.75 -19.10 46.31
N GLY A 12 15.79 -18.82 45.01
CA GLY A 12 16.98 -18.27 44.38
C GLY A 12 16.76 -16.78 44.16
N ALA A 13 16.94 -15.95 45.19
CA ALA A 13 17.07 -14.52 44.95
C ALA A 13 18.26 -14.33 43.99
N PRO A 14 18.12 -13.59 42.88
CA PRO A 14 19.24 -13.38 41.97
C PRO A 14 20.37 -12.73 42.78
N SER A 15 21.56 -13.33 42.72
CA SER A 15 22.77 -12.79 43.36
C SER A 15 22.95 -11.33 42.93
N ALA A 16 23.51 -10.47 43.79
CA ALA A 16 23.67 -9.04 43.49
C ALA A 16 24.34 -8.77 42.12
N GLU A 17 25.31 -9.60 41.74
CA GLU A 17 25.97 -9.57 40.44
C GLU A 17 25.04 -9.89 39.25
N GLN A 18 24.10 -10.82 39.43
CA GLN A 18 23.06 -11.14 38.43
C GLN A 18 22.05 -9.99 38.31
N GLY A 19 21.73 -9.31 39.41
CA GLY A 19 20.89 -8.12 39.40
C GLY A 19 21.55 -6.96 38.63
N GLU A 20 22.86 -6.78 38.78
CA GLU A 20 23.62 -5.76 38.05
C GLU A 20 23.78 -6.10 36.57
N SER A 21 24.04 -7.36 36.21
CA SER A 21 24.12 -7.79 34.80
C SER A 21 22.78 -7.59 34.08
N LEU A 22 21.67 -8.02 34.70
CA LEU A 22 20.33 -7.84 34.16
C LEU A 22 19.98 -6.35 33.98
N ARG A 23 20.38 -5.47 34.91
CA ARG A 23 20.17 -4.03 34.78
C ARG A 23 20.94 -3.44 33.61
N ARG A 24 22.21 -3.83 33.42
CA ARG A 24 23.03 -3.38 32.28
C ARG A 24 22.45 -3.87 30.96
N GLU A 25 22.03 -5.12 30.88
CA GLU A 25 21.38 -5.68 29.69
C GLU A 25 20.07 -4.96 29.38
N ASN A 26 19.23 -4.69 30.39
CA ASN A 26 18.00 -3.93 30.22
C ASN A 26 18.26 -2.50 29.71
N GLU A 27 19.31 -1.84 30.19
CA GLU A 27 19.64 -0.49 29.75
C GLU A 27 20.12 -0.49 28.29
N ALA A 28 21.02 -1.42 27.92
CA ALA A 28 21.45 -1.58 26.53
C ALA A 28 20.29 -1.94 25.59
N LEU A 29 19.34 -2.76 26.05
CA LEU A 29 18.11 -3.07 25.32
C LEU A 29 17.25 -1.83 25.10
N LYS A 30 17.05 -0.99 26.13
CA LYS A 30 16.30 0.26 25.98
C LYS A 30 16.97 1.23 25.00
N GLU A 31 18.28 1.41 25.09
CA GLU A 31 19.04 2.26 24.16
C GLU A 31 18.88 1.78 22.71
N SER A 32 19.05 0.48 22.48
CA SER A 32 18.86 -0.10 21.14
C SER A 32 17.42 0.03 20.65
N MET A 33 16.42 -0.11 21.53
CA MET A 33 15.02 0.14 21.18
C MET A 33 14.76 1.59 20.77
N VAL A 34 15.35 2.56 21.49
CA VAL A 34 15.21 3.98 21.16
C VAL A 34 15.84 4.28 19.79
N GLU A 35 17.02 3.75 19.52
CA GLU A 35 17.72 3.92 18.23
C GLU A 35 16.93 3.28 17.07
N ILE A 36 16.45 2.04 17.25
CA ILE A 36 15.65 1.34 16.25
C ILE A 36 14.34 2.08 15.99
N LYS A 37 13.67 2.55 17.05
CA LYS A 37 12.43 3.31 16.93
C LYS A 37 12.64 4.59 16.13
N ALA A 38 13.70 5.36 16.44
CA ALA A 38 14.02 6.58 15.71
C ALA A 38 14.27 6.31 14.21
N ARG A 39 15.07 5.29 13.88
CA ARG A 39 15.32 4.88 12.48
C ARG A 39 14.08 4.40 11.77
N MET A 40 13.21 3.64 12.44
CA MET A 40 11.95 3.17 11.85
C MET A 40 10.99 4.34 11.58
N THR A 41 10.85 5.27 12.52
CA THR A 41 10.01 6.46 12.35
C THR A 41 10.49 7.29 11.16
N GLU A 42 11.80 7.56 11.04
CA GLU A 42 12.36 8.30 9.91
C GLU A 42 12.04 7.61 8.57
N ARG A 43 12.26 6.30 8.49
CA ARG A 43 12.00 5.52 7.27
C ARG A 43 10.52 5.48 6.91
N LEU A 44 9.64 5.39 7.90
CA LEU A 44 8.19 5.38 7.70
C LEU A 44 7.73 6.74 7.16
N VAL A 45 8.14 7.84 7.79
CA VAL A 45 7.87 9.21 7.33
C VAL A 45 8.35 9.42 5.90
N PHE A 46 9.58 9.02 5.59
CA PHE A 46 10.12 9.16 4.23
C PHE A 46 9.38 8.30 3.21
N SER A 47 8.97 7.09 3.59
CA SER A 47 8.24 6.18 2.70
C SER A 47 6.86 6.71 2.35
N GLU A 48 6.14 7.27 3.33
CA GLU A 48 4.82 7.87 3.09
C GLU A 48 4.93 9.16 2.26
N LEU A 49 5.91 10.02 2.58
CA LEU A 49 6.18 11.21 1.78
C LEU A 49 6.50 10.85 0.33
N LYS A 50 7.30 9.81 0.11
CA LYS A 50 7.62 9.29 -1.22
C LYS A 50 6.37 8.76 -1.92
N ALA A 51 5.50 8.03 -1.24
CA ALA A 51 4.26 7.52 -1.82
C ALA A 51 3.37 8.66 -2.32
N GLU A 52 3.19 9.70 -1.51
CA GLU A 52 2.36 10.85 -1.90
C GLU A 52 3.02 11.70 -2.99
N ALA A 53 4.34 11.84 -2.99
CA ALA A 53 5.09 12.50 -4.05
C ALA A 53 4.99 11.76 -5.40
N ILE A 54 5.07 10.42 -5.39
CA ILE A 54 4.87 9.59 -6.58
C ILE A 54 3.46 9.77 -7.12
N LYS A 55 2.45 9.75 -6.25
CA LYS A 55 1.05 9.99 -6.61
C LYS A 55 0.84 11.39 -7.20
N ALA A 56 1.57 12.39 -6.70
CA ALA A 56 1.61 13.74 -7.26
C ALA A 56 2.42 13.86 -8.56
N GLY A 57 3.08 12.78 -9.00
CA GLY A 57 3.81 12.73 -10.27
C GLY A 57 5.22 13.32 -10.20
N ILE A 58 5.92 13.21 -9.06
CA ILE A 58 7.30 13.66 -8.92
C ILE A 58 8.23 12.99 -9.96
N ILE A 59 9.08 13.78 -10.60
CA ILE A 59 10.08 13.32 -11.58
C ILE A 59 11.38 12.96 -10.86
N ASP A 60 11.80 13.82 -9.93
CA ASP A 60 13.03 13.66 -9.16
C ASP A 60 12.74 13.47 -7.67
N VAL A 61 12.80 12.21 -7.24
CA VAL A 61 12.55 11.78 -5.86
C VAL A 61 13.64 12.28 -4.91
N ASP A 62 14.86 12.53 -5.40
CA ASP A 62 15.96 13.00 -4.55
C ASP A 62 15.70 14.43 -4.04
N GLY A 63 14.88 15.20 -4.75
CA GLY A 63 14.41 16.51 -4.31
C GLY A 63 13.66 16.49 -2.97
N LEU A 64 13.11 15.34 -2.55
CA LEU A 64 12.44 15.18 -1.25
C LEU A 64 13.41 15.27 -0.06
N ARG A 65 14.70 14.97 -0.26
CA ARG A 65 15.72 15.01 0.82
C ARG A 65 16.06 16.44 1.26
N LEU A 66 15.66 17.43 0.48
CA LEU A 66 15.84 18.85 0.77
C LEU A 66 14.66 19.44 1.57
N LEU A 67 13.63 18.65 1.84
CA LEU A 67 12.47 19.08 2.59
C LEU A 67 12.74 19.08 4.09
N ASP A 68 12.21 20.10 4.76
CA ASP A 68 12.14 20.15 6.21
C ASP A 68 11.05 19.21 6.72
N LEU A 69 11.46 18.05 7.24
CA LEU A 69 10.57 17.01 7.77
C LEU A 69 10.01 17.33 9.15
N SER A 70 10.42 18.44 9.79
CA SER A 70 9.91 18.83 11.13
C SER A 70 8.41 19.10 11.15
N ARG A 71 7.81 19.37 9.99
CA ARG A 71 6.37 19.62 9.82
C ARG A 71 5.54 18.35 9.67
N VAL A 72 6.20 17.19 9.65
CA VAL A 72 5.57 15.88 9.42
C VAL A 72 5.65 15.09 10.71
N SER A 73 4.49 14.66 11.22
CA SER A 73 4.39 13.92 12.49
C SER A 73 3.75 12.55 12.27
N LEU A 74 4.15 11.59 13.10
CA LEU A 74 3.53 10.27 13.17
C LEU A 74 2.46 10.27 14.28
N ASP A 75 1.27 9.77 13.99
CA ASP A 75 0.22 9.55 15.00
C ASP A 75 0.36 8.21 15.72
N GLU A 76 -0.56 7.93 16.65
CA GLU A 76 -0.59 6.71 17.46
C GLU A 76 -0.87 5.46 16.60
N GLU A 77 -1.54 5.62 15.46
CA GLU A 77 -1.82 4.56 14.48
C GLU A 77 -0.69 4.35 13.45
N LEU A 78 0.47 4.98 13.65
CA LEU A 78 1.61 4.94 12.74
C LEU A 78 1.31 5.52 11.35
N ARG A 79 0.39 6.49 11.25
CA ARG A 79 0.11 7.23 10.03
C ARG A 79 0.83 8.57 10.06
N VAL A 80 1.30 8.98 8.88
CA VAL A 80 2.07 10.21 8.72
C VAL A 80 1.12 11.35 8.37
N GLN A 81 1.07 12.35 9.23
CA GLN A 81 0.22 13.52 9.06
C GLN A 81 1.00 14.64 8.34
N GLY A 82 0.32 15.37 7.46
CA GLY A 82 0.90 16.55 6.78
C GLY A 82 1.76 16.26 5.54
N ALA A 83 2.06 15.00 5.22
CA ALA A 83 2.85 14.62 4.04
C ALA A 83 2.22 15.13 2.72
N ALA A 84 0.90 14.98 2.55
CA ALA A 84 0.19 15.44 1.36
C ALA A 84 0.24 16.95 1.17
N HIS A 85 0.02 17.72 2.25
CA HIS A 85 0.12 19.18 2.21
C HIS A 85 1.55 19.62 1.85
N LEU A 86 2.56 18.94 2.41
CA LEU A 86 3.95 19.28 2.15
C LEU A 86 4.37 19.00 0.70
N VAL A 87 3.85 17.93 0.10
CA VAL A 87 4.04 17.61 -1.33
C VAL A 87 3.34 18.63 -2.22
N GLU A 88 2.12 19.05 -1.89
CA GLU A 88 1.40 20.08 -2.65
C GLU A 88 2.11 21.45 -2.57
N ASP A 89 2.60 21.84 -1.39
CA ASP A 89 3.42 23.04 -1.22
C ASP A 89 4.73 22.95 -2.00
N LEU A 90 5.34 21.75 -2.06
CA LEU A 90 6.55 21.52 -2.86
C LEU A 90 6.25 21.64 -4.35
N ARG A 91 5.11 21.11 -4.80
CA ARG A 91 4.63 21.22 -6.17
C ARG A 91 4.36 22.67 -6.58
N ALA A 92 3.76 23.46 -5.70
CA ALA A 92 3.53 24.88 -5.94
C ALA A 92 4.85 25.68 -6.03
N ARG A 93 5.81 25.40 -5.14
CA ARG A 93 7.11 26.13 -5.08
C ARG A 93 8.11 25.68 -6.14
N LYS A 94 8.11 24.40 -6.50
CA LYS A 94 9.02 23.79 -7.46
C LYS A 94 8.25 22.93 -8.47
N PRO A 95 7.44 23.54 -9.36
CA PRO A 95 6.62 22.78 -10.30
C PRO A 95 7.45 21.89 -11.24
N TRP A 96 8.68 22.31 -11.56
CA TRP A 96 9.63 21.58 -12.41
C TRP A 96 10.07 20.22 -11.82
N LEU A 97 9.83 19.98 -10.53
CA LEU A 97 10.11 18.69 -9.90
C LEU A 97 9.00 17.66 -10.16
N PHE A 98 7.86 18.10 -10.69
CA PHE A 98 6.68 17.27 -10.94
C PHE A 98 6.35 17.25 -12.43
N SER A 99 5.84 16.12 -12.89
CA SER A 99 5.27 16.00 -14.21
C SER A 99 3.96 16.79 -14.28
N ALA A 100 3.66 17.35 -15.45
CA ALA A 100 2.36 17.93 -15.69
C ALA A 100 1.29 16.85 -15.46
N SER A 101 0.22 17.20 -14.73
CA SER A 101 -0.90 16.30 -14.50
C SER A 101 -1.51 15.90 -15.85
N SER A 102 -1.25 14.67 -16.29
CA SER A 102 -1.82 14.13 -17.51
C SER A 102 -3.31 13.89 -17.29
N SER A 103 -4.15 14.74 -17.88
CA SER A 103 -5.61 14.57 -17.87
C SER A 103 -5.99 13.53 -18.91
N SER A 104 -5.75 12.25 -18.63
CA SER A 104 -6.25 11.16 -19.46
C SER A 104 -7.60 10.66 -18.95
N THR A 105 -8.65 10.89 -19.72
CA THR A 105 -9.97 10.30 -19.47
C THR A 105 -9.92 8.81 -19.75
N ARG A 106 -10.43 7.98 -18.83
CA ARG A 106 -10.60 6.54 -19.06
C ARG A 106 -11.46 6.34 -20.31
N ALA A 107 -10.89 5.76 -21.37
CA ALA A 107 -11.64 5.48 -22.58
C ALA A 107 -12.78 4.51 -22.26
N ALA A 108 -14.01 4.93 -22.51
CA ALA A 108 -15.16 4.03 -22.44
C ALA A 108 -15.01 2.97 -23.53
N ALA A 109 -15.21 1.69 -23.17
CA ALA A 109 -15.25 0.63 -24.16
C ALA A 109 -16.35 0.96 -25.20
N PRO A 110 -16.08 0.82 -26.50
CA PRO A 110 -17.12 1.04 -27.50
C PRO A 110 -18.29 0.08 -27.24
N PRO A 111 -19.54 0.52 -27.47
CA PRO A 111 -20.71 -0.35 -27.30
C PRO A 111 -20.56 -1.58 -28.20
N ALA A 112 -20.97 -2.75 -27.68
CA ALA A 112 -21.01 -3.98 -28.47
C ALA A 112 -21.87 -3.74 -29.72
N ARG A 113 -21.27 -3.90 -30.90
CA ARG A 113 -22.02 -3.84 -32.15
C ARG A 113 -22.78 -5.14 -32.32
N ASP A 114 -24.09 -5.04 -32.54
CA ASP A 114 -24.89 -6.19 -32.95
C ASP A 114 -24.32 -6.76 -34.26
N ALA A 115 -24.31 -8.09 -34.38
CA ALA A 115 -23.88 -8.76 -35.60
C ALA A 115 -24.83 -8.35 -36.74
N THR A 116 -24.29 -7.65 -37.74
CA THR A 116 -25.04 -7.29 -38.94
C THR A 116 -25.50 -8.56 -39.66
N PRO A 117 -26.78 -8.66 -40.07
CA PRO A 117 -27.25 -9.84 -40.78
C PRO A 117 -26.53 -9.97 -42.12
N THR A 118 -25.90 -11.12 -42.36
CA THR A 118 -25.27 -11.47 -43.64
C THR A 118 -26.32 -11.55 -44.74
N ARG A 119 -25.99 -11.06 -45.94
CA ARG A 119 -26.92 -11.10 -47.08
C ARG A 119 -27.09 -12.53 -47.57
N ALA A 120 -28.27 -12.89 -48.07
CA ALA A 120 -28.56 -14.23 -48.58
C ALA A 120 -27.60 -14.68 -49.69
N THR A 121 -27.07 -13.75 -50.49
CA THR A 121 -26.09 -13.99 -51.55
C THR A 121 -24.69 -14.35 -51.05
N GLU A 122 -24.41 -14.10 -49.77
CA GLU A 122 -23.11 -14.32 -49.13
C GLU A 122 -23.12 -15.55 -48.22
N MET A 123 -24.25 -16.25 -48.12
CA MET A 123 -24.40 -17.48 -47.33
C MET A 123 -24.27 -18.70 -48.23
N SER A 124 -23.71 -19.78 -47.69
CA SER A 124 -23.84 -21.09 -48.34
C SER A 124 -25.29 -21.60 -48.26
N ASP A 125 -25.67 -22.51 -49.16
CA ASP A 125 -27.03 -23.10 -49.19
C ASP A 125 -27.42 -23.78 -47.86
N ALA A 126 -26.44 -24.35 -47.15
CA ALA A 126 -26.66 -24.96 -45.84
C ALA A 126 -27.02 -23.90 -44.78
N GLU A 127 -26.25 -22.81 -44.73
CA GLU A 127 -26.45 -21.71 -43.78
C GLU A 127 -27.73 -20.94 -44.08
N TYR A 128 -28.03 -20.71 -45.36
CA TYR A 128 -29.26 -20.04 -45.79
C TYR A 128 -30.51 -20.81 -45.32
N ARG A 129 -30.52 -22.15 -45.46
CA ARG A 129 -31.66 -22.98 -44.99
C ARG A 129 -31.85 -22.88 -43.49
N VAL A 130 -30.77 -22.89 -42.71
CA VAL A 130 -30.82 -22.76 -41.25
C VAL A 130 -31.30 -21.36 -40.84
N ALA A 131 -30.77 -20.30 -41.47
CA ALA A 131 -31.18 -18.93 -41.22
C ALA A 131 -32.64 -18.67 -41.58
N ARG A 132 -33.10 -19.19 -42.74
CA ARG A 132 -34.50 -19.13 -43.17
C ARG A 132 -35.43 -19.87 -42.21
N ALA A 133 -35.06 -21.07 -41.76
CA ALA A 133 -35.85 -21.81 -40.77
C ALA A 133 -35.90 -21.08 -39.40
N LYS A 134 -34.84 -20.37 -39.02
CA LYS A 134 -34.82 -19.53 -37.82
C LYS A 134 -35.77 -18.34 -37.94
N LEU A 135 -35.78 -17.65 -39.08
CA LEU A 135 -36.70 -16.54 -39.36
C LEU A 135 -38.16 -16.99 -39.35
N LEU A 136 -38.49 -18.12 -39.99
CA LEU A 136 -39.84 -18.66 -40.01
C LEU A 136 -40.34 -19.05 -38.60
N ARG A 137 -39.47 -19.61 -37.75
CA ARG A 137 -39.81 -19.90 -36.34
C ARG A 137 -40.04 -18.65 -35.49
N GLN A 138 -39.36 -17.55 -35.80
CA GLN A 138 -39.53 -16.27 -35.09
C GLN A 138 -40.78 -15.52 -35.54
N GLN A 139 -41.27 -15.77 -36.77
CA GLN A 139 -42.43 -15.07 -37.35
C GLN A 139 -43.77 -15.77 -37.13
N GLY A 140 -43.80 -16.92 -36.45
CA GLY A 140 -45.03 -17.52 -35.90
C GLY A 140 -46.19 -17.62 -36.89
N PHE A 141 -46.13 -18.63 -37.77
CA PHE A 141 -47.32 -19.31 -38.29
C PHE A 141 -47.33 -20.73 -37.74
#